data_AF-A0A967GW76-F1
#
_entry.id   AF-A0A967GW76-F1
#
_cell.length_a   1.000
_cell.length_b   1.000
_cell.length_c   1.000
_cell.angle_alpha   90.00
_cell.angle_beta   90.00
_cell.angle_gamma   90.00
#
_symmetry.space_group_name_H-M   'P 1'
#
loop_
_entity.id
_entity.type
_entity.pdbx_description
1 polymer ?
#
loop_
_entity_poly.entity_id
_entity_poly.type
_entity_poly.pdbx_seq_one_letter_code
_entity_poly.pdbx_strand_id
1 'polypeptide(L)'
;MKVVLRFYDVTAGHYPGRLGECDGYLTTGASHSVEDEEPWIARFAGFIRHLHQQQARLFGICFGHQMIAHALGGCVEQSRRGWGVGVHEVTVARREAWMNPDAS
;
A
#
# COMPACT_ATOMS: atom_id res chain seq x y z
N MET A 1 -17.94 -16.35 -3.36
CA MET A 1 -17.58 -15.15 -2.57
C MET A 1 -17.68 -13.94 -3.48
N LYS A 2 -18.39 -12.87 -3.08
CA LYS A 2 -18.54 -11.65 -3.89
C LYS A 2 -17.62 -10.57 -3.35
N VAL A 3 -16.72 -10.06 -4.17
CA VAL A 3 -15.88 -8.90 -3.82
C VAL A 3 -16.64 -7.63 -4.22
N VAL A 4 -16.70 -6.66 -3.31
CA VAL A 4 -17.27 -5.34 -3.57
C VAL A 4 -16.17 -4.31 -3.34
N LEU A 5 -15.92 -3.48 -4.36
CA LEU A 5 -14.91 -2.43 -4.28
C LEU A 5 -15.56 -1.10 -3.90
N ARG A 6 -14.89 -0.37 -3.01
CA ARG A 6 -15.19 1.01 -2.66
C ARG A 6 -13.93 1.84 -2.89
N PHE A 7 -14.07 2.96 -3.56
CA PHE A 7 -12.95 3.81 -3.95
C PHE A 7 -12.94 5.07 -3.09
N TYR A 8 -11.75 5.41 -2.60
CA TYR A 8 -11.50 6.60 -1.78
C TYR A 8 -10.30 7.34 -2.39
N ASP A 9 -10.51 8.59 -2.78
CA ASP A 9 -9.44 9.46 -3.23
C ASP A 9 -8.80 10.17 -2.04
N VAL A 10 -7.71 9.59 -1.53
CA VAL A 10 -6.98 10.13 -0.39
C VAL A 10 -6.27 11.45 -0.69
N THR A 11 -6.00 11.73 -1.97
CA THR A 11 -5.37 12.99 -2.42
C THR A 11 -6.37 14.15 -2.33
N ALA A 12 -7.64 13.87 -2.61
CA ALA A 12 -8.77 14.78 -2.39
C ALA A 12 -9.26 14.78 -0.93
N GLY A 13 -8.61 14.03 -0.03
CA GLY A 13 -9.01 13.96 1.38
C GLY A 13 -10.24 13.09 1.64
N HIS A 14 -10.66 12.26 0.69
CA HIS A 14 -11.74 11.30 0.86
C HIS A 14 -11.19 10.01 1.48
N TYR A 15 -11.76 9.64 2.63
CA TYR A 15 -11.39 8.46 3.39
C TYR A 15 -12.65 7.68 3.79
N PRO A 16 -12.50 6.40 4.16
CA PRO A 16 -13.56 5.64 4.80
C PRO A 16 -14.18 6.40 5.98
N GLY A 17 -15.51 6.40 6.07
CA GLY A 17 -16.22 7.10 7.13
C GLY A 17 -16.01 6.46 8.51
N ARG A 18 -15.79 5.14 8.52
CA ARG A 18 -15.37 4.38 9.70
C ARG A 18 -14.36 3.31 9.34
N LEU A 19 -13.44 3.01 10.26
CA LEU A 19 -12.63 1.81 10.14
C LEU A 19 -13.51 0.56 10.26
N GLY A 20 -13.24 -0.45 9.45
CA GLY A 20 -14.03 -1.69 9.38
C GLY A 20 -15.31 -1.58 8.55
N GLU A 21 -15.49 -0.51 7.75
CA GLU A 21 -16.49 -0.55 6.67
C GLU A 21 -16.06 -1.40 5.47
N CYS A 22 -14.78 -1.77 5.41
CA CYS A 22 -14.22 -2.72 4.46
C CYS A 22 -13.52 -3.85 5.24
N ASP A 23 -13.60 -5.08 4.72
CA ASP A 23 -12.88 -6.25 5.26
C ASP A 23 -11.35 -6.16 5.04
N GLY A 24 -10.93 -5.31 4.11
CA GLY A 24 -9.54 -5.01 3.82
C GLY A 24 -9.41 -3.76 2.95
N TYR A 25 -8.21 -3.22 2.93
CA TYR A 25 -7.86 -1.98 2.24
C TYR A 25 -6.74 -2.23 1.24
N LEU A 26 -6.84 -1.59 0.09
CA LEU A 26 -5.83 -1.63 -0.96
C LEU A 26 -5.46 -0.19 -1.34
N THR A 27 -4.17 0.10 -1.40
CA THR A 27 -3.64 1.37 -1.91
C THR A 27 -2.82 1.15 -3.19
N THR A 28 -3.00 2.05 -4.16
CA THR A 28 -2.43 1.96 -5.51
C THR A 28 -1.07 2.68 -5.60
N GLY A 29 -0.48 2.63 -6.79
CA GLY A 29 0.61 3.53 -7.15
C GLY A 29 0.14 4.98 -7.28
N ALA A 30 1.09 5.91 -7.25
CA ALA A 30 0.92 7.34 -7.52
C ALA A 30 2.20 7.88 -8.17
N SER A 31 2.09 8.95 -8.95
CA SER A 31 3.23 9.67 -9.52
C SER A 31 3.81 10.69 -8.52
N HIS A 32 4.07 10.24 -7.30
CA HIS A 32 4.56 11.04 -6.17
C HIS A 32 5.66 10.31 -5.42
N SER A 33 6.51 11.05 -4.72
CA SER A 33 7.41 10.49 -3.71
C SER A 33 6.71 10.48 -2.35
N VAL A 34 7.04 9.52 -1.49
CA VAL A 34 6.60 9.55 -0.08
C VAL A 34 7.24 10.71 0.70
N GLU A 35 8.29 11.30 0.14
CA GLU A 35 9.02 12.45 0.68
C GLU A 35 8.49 13.79 0.16
N ASP A 36 7.53 13.81 -0.78
CA ASP A 36 6.95 15.06 -1.28
C ASP A 36 6.24 15.79 -0.11
N GLU A 37 6.38 17.11 -0.04
CA GLU A 37 5.79 17.94 1.03
C GLU A 37 4.30 18.25 0.79
N GLU A 38 3.54 17.24 0.34
CA GLU A 38 2.12 17.37 0.09
C GLU A 38 1.30 17.03 1.35
N PRO A 39 0.35 17.88 1.78
CA PRO A 39 -0.42 17.65 3.02
C PRO A 39 -1.15 16.31 3.07
N TRP A 40 -1.59 15.79 1.92
CA TRP A 40 -2.29 14.52 1.85
C TRP A 40 -1.37 13.33 2.15
N ILE A 41 -0.06 13.42 1.92
CA ILE A 41 0.91 12.35 2.19
C ILE A 41 1.04 12.13 3.69
N ALA A 42 1.25 13.20 4.46
CA ALA A 42 1.31 13.13 5.92
C ALA A 42 -0.01 12.61 6.51
N ARG A 43 -1.15 13.06 5.98
CA ARG A 43 -2.47 12.56 6.37
C ARG A 43 -2.65 11.08 6.05
N PHE A 44 -2.21 10.66 4.87
CA PHE A 44 -2.31 9.27 4.43
C PHE A 44 -1.41 8.35 5.27
N ALA A 45 -0.19 8.78 5.61
CA ALA A 45 0.67 8.08 6.57
C ALA A 45 0.00 7.94 7.95
N GLY A 46 -0.70 8.98 8.41
CA GLY A 46 -1.54 8.92 9.62
C GLY A 46 -2.64 7.86 9.53
N PHE A 47 -3.35 7.80 8.40
CA PHE A 47 -4.39 6.80 8.15
C PHE A 47 -3.82 5.37 8.13
N ILE A 48 -2.67 5.14 7.48
CA ILE A 48 -1.99 3.84 7.46
C ILE A 48 -1.62 3.41 8.89
N ARG A 49 -1.05 4.31 9.71
CA ARG A 49 -0.75 4.01 11.11
C ARG A 49 -2.01 3.61 11.88
N HIS A 50 -3.13 4.28 11.62
CA HIS A 50 -4.41 3.96 12.24
C HIS A 50 -4.94 2.58 11.82
N LEU A 51 -4.86 2.23 10.52
CA LEU A 51 -5.18 0.89 10.02
C LEU A 51 -4.30 -0.18 10.68
N HIS A 52 -2.99 0.07 10.80
CA HIS A 52 -2.05 -0.86 11.42
C HIS A 52 -2.36 -1.10 12.90
N GLN A 53 -2.65 -0.03 13.65
CA GLN A 53 -3.05 -0.12 15.07
C GLN A 53 -4.31 -0.98 15.27
N GLN A 54 -5.24 -0.93 14.32
CA GLN A 54 -6.47 -1.73 14.35
C GLN A 54 -6.29 -3.13 13.73
N GLN A 55 -5.06 -3.52 13.38
CA GLN A 55 -4.76 -4.80 12.73
C GLN A 55 -5.59 -5.02 11.46
N ALA A 56 -5.95 -3.95 10.76
CA ALA A 56 -6.71 -4.02 9.52
C ALA A 56 -5.86 -4.65 8.41
N ARG A 57 -6.51 -5.43 7.54
CA ARG A 57 -5.84 -6.01 6.36
C ARG A 57 -5.54 -4.88 5.37
N LEU A 58 -4.27 -4.59 5.14
CA LEU A 58 -3.82 -3.54 4.23
C LEU A 58 -2.81 -4.12 3.23
N PHE A 59 -3.06 -3.85 1.94
CA PHE A 59 -2.15 -4.19 0.85
C PHE A 59 -1.79 -2.93 0.07
N GLY A 60 -0.52 -2.79 -0.30
CA GLY A 60 -0.03 -1.62 -1.04
C GLY A 60 0.71 -2.00 -2.31
N ILE A 61 0.49 -1.22 -3.36
CA ILE A 61 1.10 -1.40 -4.68
C ILE A 61 1.99 -0.20 -4.98
N CYS A 62 3.24 -0.44 -5.38
CA CYS A 62 4.18 0.63 -5.77
C CYS A 62 4.30 1.71 -4.68
N PHE A 63 3.95 2.97 -4.98
CA PHE A 63 3.88 4.07 -4.00
C PHE A 63 3.11 3.69 -2.74
N GLY A 64 1.99 2.97 -2.86
CA GLY A 64 1.23 2.50 -1.71
C GLY A 64 2.02 1.56 -0.79
N HIS A 65 2.88 0.70 -1.35
CA HIS A 65 3.79 -0.13 -0.55
C HIS A 65 4.87 0.72 0.15
N GLN A 66 5.43 1.70 -0.57
CA GLN A 66 6.39 2.64 -0.01
C GLN A 66 5.76 3.46 1.14
N MET A 67 4.53 3.93 0.98
CA MET A 67 3.80 4.64 2.03
C MET A 67 3.56 3.78 3.27
N ILE A 68 3.31 2.48 3.10
CA ILE A 68 3.20 1.55 4.24
C ILE A 68 4.54 1.45 4.97
N ALA A 69 5.63 1.24 4.24
CA ALA A 69 6.97 1.20 4.84
C ALA A 69 7.28 2.51 5.57
N HIS A 70 7.12 3.65 4.90
CA HIS A 70 7.38 4.98 5.45
C HIS A 70 6.55 5.25 6.72
N ALA A 71 5.24 5.03 6.66
CA ALA A 71 4.33 5.29 7.79
C ALA A 71 4.63 4.43 9.03
N LEU A 72 5.22 3.24 8.83
CA LEU A 72 5.58 2.30 9.88
C LEU A 72 7.06 2.39 10.30
N GLY A 73 7.77 3.43 9.87
CA GLY A 73 9.16 3.70 10.27
C GLY A 73 10.22 2.98 9.44
N GLY A 74 9.85 2.39 8.30
CA GLY A 74 10.78 1.87 7.31
C GLY A 74 11.48 2.99 6.53
N CYS A 75 12.63 2.66 5.96
CA CYS A 75 13.37 3.57 5.09
C CYS A 75 12.87 3.44 3.64
N VAL A 76 12.55 4.57 3.03
CA VAL A 76 12.24 4.68 1.60
C VAL A 76 13.15 5.75 1.04
N GLU A 77 13.90 5.43 0.01
CA GLU A 77 14.86 6.34 -0.62
C GLU A 77 14.87 6.14 -2.13
N GLN A 78 15.38 7.14 -2.85
CA GLN A 78 15.61 7.03 -4.28
C GLN A 78 16.69 5.98 -4.58
N SER A 79 16.39 5.08 -5.53
CA SER A 79 17.34 4.07 -5.96
C SER A 79 18.55 4.70 -6.66
N ARG A 80 19.75 4.39 -6.17
CA ARG A 80 21.01 4.74 -6.85
C ARG A 80 21.19 4.07 -8.22
N ARG A 81 20.36 3.06 -8.53
CA ARG A 81 20.36 2.33 -9.81
C ARG A 81 19.41 2.97 -10.84
N GLY A 82 18.76 4.08 -10.50
CA GLY A 82 17.77 4.73 -11.35
C GLY A 82 16.43 4.00 -11.37
N TRP A 83 15.66 4.25 -12.43
CA TRP A 83 14.30 3.74 -12.58
C TRP A 83 14.26 2.24 -12.91
N GLY A 84 13.45 1.48 -12.16
CA GLY A 84 13.07 0.12 -12.51
C GLY A 84 11.82 0.12 -13.39
N VAL A 85 12.00 0.18 -14.71
CA VAL A 85 10.89 0.17 -15.69
C VAL A 85 10.96 -1.08 -16.54
N GLY A 86 9.81 -1.76 -16.67
CA GLY A 86 9.67 -2.96 -17.48
C GLY A 86 9.46 -4.22 -16.64
N VAL A 87 9.65 -5.37 -17.27
CA VAL A 87 9.53 -6.68 -16.61
C VAL A 87 10.86 -7.01 -15.97
N HIS A 88 10.82 -7.31 -14.67
CA HIS A 88 12.00 -7.73 -13.92
C HIS A 88 11.73 -9.10 -13.30
N GLU A 89 12.71 -9.99 -13.40
CA GLU A 89 12.68 -11.26 -12.69
C GLU A 89 12.98 -11.04 -11.22
N VAL A 90 12.15 -11.63 -10.36
CA VAL A 90 12.34 -11.63 -8.91
C VAL A 90 12.45 -13.07 -8.42
N THR A 91 13.43 -13.33 -7.57
CA THR A 91 13.56 -14.65 -6.94
C THR A 91 12.66 -14.70 -5.71
N VAL A 92 11.75 -15.68 -5.68
CA VAL A 92 10.90 -15.92 -4.51
C VAL A 92 11.73 -16.52 -3.39
N ALA A 93 12.03 -15.71 -2.36
CA ALA A 93 12.85 -16.15 -1.23
C ALA A 93 12.14 -17.17 -0.32
N ARG A 94 10.82 -17.05 -0.17
CA ARG A 94 9.97 -17.98 0.58
C ARG A 94 8.66 -18.18 -0.16
N ARG A 95 8.28 -19.44 -0.39
CA ARG A 95 6.99 -19.79 -0.96
C ARG A 95 5.97 -20.00 0.16
N GLU A 96 4.79 -19.40 0.00
CA GLU A 96 3.65 -19.66 0.87
C GLU A 96 2.71 -20.70 0.23
N ALA A 97 1.91 -21.40 1.05
CA ALA A 97 1.01 -22.45 0.58
C ALA A 97 0.00 -21.96 -0.49
N TRP A 98 -0.48 -20.73 -0.36
CA TRP A 98 -1.43 -20.11 -1.29
C TRP A 98 -0.80 -19.72 -2.65
N MET A 99 0.53 -19.77 -2.79
CA MET A 99 1.22 -19.50 -4.06
C MET A 99 1.28 -20.73 -4.98
N ASN A 100 0.65 -21.84 -4.59
CA ASN A 100 0.50 -23.00 -5.46
C ASN A 100 -0.82 -22.88 -6.25
N PRO A 101 -0.79 -22.68 -7.58
CA PRO A 101 -2.01 -22.58 -8.38
C PRO A 101 -2.85 -23.87 -8.36
N ASP A 102 -2.24 -25.01 -8.02
CA ASP A 102 -2.92 -26.31 -7.93
C ASP A 102 -3.47 -26.61 -6.52
N ALA A 103 -3.19 -25.75 -5.53
CA ALA A 103 -3.74 -25.88 -4.19
C ALA A 103 -5.20 -25.35 -4.18
N SER A 104 -6.13 -26.24 -4.55
CA SER A 104 -7.58 -26.07 -4.34
C SER A 104 -7.97 -26.43 -2.92
#